data_AF-K3YJB0-F1
#
_entry.id   AF-K3YJB0-F1
#
_cell.length_a   1.000
_cell.length_b   1.000
_cell.length_c   1.000
_cell.angle_alpha   90.00
_cell.angle_beta   90.00
_cell.angle_gamma   90.00
#
_symmetry.space_group_name_H-M   'P 1'
#
loop_
_entity.id
_entity.type
_entity.pdbx_description
1 polymer ?
#
loop_
_entity_poly.entity_id
_entity_poly.type
_entity_poly.pdbx_seq_one_letter_code
_entity_poly.pdbx_strand_id
1 'polypeptide(L)'
;MEEYLENMKSLRSYMNDLEEDAAKRSAEEQQQRTAIDAHDADIALVRAQSKQASEEAEQLATARAQVCVEMLEKQGRIATLDVECATLKQTLELLHQEIASTSAKLNEKRLFYTKTTETLTVKLQEQREWFGSLKNKSTTMELHGSDVGNKHRELFTQLEAAQLKIEDINSKRSRLLSEISKVKQILEQEKNIFAGFPAALQQMDMKSLEEEYKALQGDKAVEIEYFHSLEETISGMKGISEPVKCCCGLE
;
A
#
# COMPACT_ATOMS: atom_id res chain seq x y z
N MET A 1 -64.77 -95.30 -50.87
CA MET A 1 -65.17 -94.01 -50.26
C MET A 1 -64.36 -93.71 -49.00
N GLU A 2 -64.05 -94.69 -48.14
CA GLU A 2 -63.13 -94.54 -46.99
C GLU A 2 -61.81 -93.85 -47.32
N GLU A 3 -61.06 -94.33 -48.31
CA GLU A 3 -59.70 -93.85 -48.59
C GLU A 3 -59.65 -92.35 -48.96
N TYR A 4 -60.67 -91.87 -49.68
CA TYR A 4 -60.83 -90.45 -49.99
C TYR A 4 -61.10 -89.63 -48.72
N LEU A 5 -61.96 -90.12 -47.81
CA LEU A 5 -62.24 -89.47 -46.53
C LEU A 5 -60.99 -89.44 -45.63
N GLU A 6 -60.20 -90.52 -45.61
CA GLU A 6 -58.93 -90.61 -44.87
C GLU A 6 -57.90 -89.59 -45.40
N ASN A 7 -57.79 -89.45 -46.72
CA ASN A 7 -56.94 -88.45 -47.37
C ASN A 7 -57.39 -87.02 -47.05
N MET A 8 -58.69 -86.74 -47.06
CA MET A 8 -59.22 -85.41 -46.71
C MET A 8 -58.99 -85.04 -45.24
N LYS A 9 -59.07 -86.01 -44.32
CA LYS A 9 -58.70 -85.81 -42.90
C LYS A 9 -57.21 -85.50 -42.76
N SER A 10 -56.36 -86.25 -43.47
CA SER A 10 -54.90 -86.04 -43.45
C SER A 10 -54.51 -84.68 -44.01
N LEU A 11 -55.11 -84.26 -45.13
CA LEU A 11 -54.86 -82.93 -45.70
C LEU A 11 -55.29 -81.82 -44.75
N ARG A 12 -56.44 -81.96 -44.09
CA ARG A 12 -56.92 -80.99 -43.08
C ARG A 12 -55.97 -80.91 -41.89
N SER A 13 -55.49 -82.05 -41.38
CA SER A 13 -54.50 -82.07 -40.30
C SER A 13 -53.24 -81.33 -40.72
N TYR A 14 -52.70 -81.65 -41.91
CA TYR A 14 -51.49 -81.01 -42.42
C TYR A 14 -51.65 -79.50 -42.64
N MET A 15 -52.81 -79.06 -43.16
CA MET A 15 -53.12 -77.63 -43.28
C MET A 15 -53.16 -76.94 -41.92
N ASN A 16 -53.78 -77.55 -40.91
CA ASN A 16 -53.82 -77.00 -39.56
C ASN A 16 -52.40 -76.90 -38.97
N ASP A 17 -51.57 -77.93 -39.12
CA ASP A 17 -50.19 -77.94 -38.64
C ASP A 17 -49.37 -76.81 -39.31
N LEU A 18 -49.56 -76.60 -40.62
CA LEU A 18 -48.92 -75.51 -41.36
C LEU A 18 -49.40 -74.12 -40.90
N GLU A 19 -50.69 -73.96 -40.62
CA GLU A 19 -51.27 -72.72 -40.11
C GLU A 19 -50.73 -72.40 -38.71
N GLU A 20 -50.63 -73.40 -37.83
CA GLU A 20 -50.03 -73.26 -36.49
C GLU A 20 -48.55 -72.89 -36.57
N ASP A 21 -47.79 -73.56 -37.43
CA ASP A 21 -46.38 -73.25 -37.68
C ASP A 21 -46.18 -71.82 -38.22
N ALA A 22 -47.06 -71.38 -39.15
CA ALA A 22 -47.02 -70.04 -39.69
C ALA A 22 -47.36 -68.98 -38.63
N ALA A 23 -48.37 -69.24 -37.78
CA ALA A 23 -48.73 -68.36 -36.68
C ALA A 23 -47.58 -68.24 -35.65
N LYS A 24 -46.93 -69.35 -35.32
CA LYS A 24 -45.78 -69.36 -34.42
C LYS A 24 -44.60 -68.58 -34.97
N ARG A 25 -44.22 -68.80 -36.24
CA ARG A 25 -43.14 -68.03 -36.89
C ARG A 25 -43.46 -66.54 -36.97
N SER A 26 -44.71 -66.18 -37.26
CA SER A 26 -45.16 -64.77 -37.29
C SER A 26 -45.05 -64.10 -35.92
N ALA A 27 -45.43 -64.81 -34.85
CA ALA A 27 -45.28 -64.32 -33.47
C ALA A 27 -43.80 -64.16 -33.08
N GLU A 28 -42.95 -65.13 -33.42
CA GLU A 28 -41.50 -65.07 -33.18
C GLU A 28 -40.85 -63.91 -33.95
N GLU A 29 -41.23 -63.69 -35.21
CA GLU A 29 -40.73 -62.58 -36.02
C GLU A 29 -41.14 -61.23 -35.42
N GLN A 30 -42.40 -61.09 -35.00
CA GLN A 30 -42.87 -59.86 -34.37
C GLN A 30 -42.17 -59.59 -33.03
N GLN A 31 -41.89 -60.63 -32.25
CA GLN A 31 -41.09 -60.53 -31.03
C GLN A 31 -39.66 -60.07 -31.34
N GLN A 32 -39.01 -60.64 -32.35
CA GLN A 32 -37.67 -60.23 -32.78
C GLN A 32 -37.64 -58.78 -33.27
N ARG A 33 -38.62 -58.35 -34.07
CA ARG A 33 -38.74 -56.96 -34.54
C ARG A 33 -38.83 -55.99 -33.36
N THR A 34 -39.68 -56.30 -32.38
CA THR A 34 -39.85 -55.46 -31.18
C THR A 34 -38.56 -55.38 -30.36
N ALA A 35 -37.80 -56.48 -30.27
CA ALA A 35 -36.51 -56.51 -29.59
C ALA A 35 -35.44 -55.69 -30.34
N ILE A 36 -35.41 -55.76 -31.67
CA ILE A 36 -34.52 -54.95 -32.51
C ILE A 36 -34.84 -53.47 -32.33
N ASP A 37 -36.12 -53.08 -32.40
CA ASP A 37 -36.55 -51.69 -32.24
C ASP A 37 -36.16 -51.13 -30.85
N ALA A 38 -36.29 -51.95 -29.80
CA ALA A 38 -35.87 -51.58 -28.45
C ALA A 38 -34.34 -51.37 -28.36
N HIS A 39 -33.55 -52.28 -28.93
CA HIS A 39 -32.09 -52.14 -28.97
C HIS A 39 -31.63 -50.94 -29.80
N ASP A 40 -32.30 -50.64 -30.92
CA ASP A 40 -32.01 -49.45 -31.72
C ASP A 40 -32.27 -48.16 -30.95
N ALA A 41 -33.34 -48.12 -30.14
CA ALA A 41 -33.63 -47.02 -29.23
C ALA A 41 -32.54 -46.86 -28.16
N ASP A 42 -32.11 -47.97 -27.54
CA ASP A 42 -31.02 -47.96 -26.55
C ASP A 42 -29.70 -47.50 -27.17
N ILE A 43 -29.36 -47.96 -28.37
CA ILE A 43 -28.16 -47.52 -29.10
C ILE A 43 -28.21 -46.02 -29.40
N ALA A 44 -29.37 -45.50 -29.81
CA ALA A 44 -29.55 -44.07 -30.04
C ALA A 44 -29.34 -43.27 -28.75
N LEU A 45 -29.87 -43.74 -27.62
CA LEU A 45 -29.67 -43.13 -26.31
C LEU A 45 -28.19 -43.13 -25.90
N VAL A 46 -27.49 -44.26 -26.02
CA VAL A 46 -26.06 -44.36 -25.68
C VAL A 46 -25.23 -43.44 -26.56
N ARG A 47 -25.54 -43.32 -27.86
CA ARG A 47 -24.85 -42.37 -28.76
C ARG A 47 -25.06 -40.92 -28.33
N ALA A 48 -26.29 -40.56 -27.94
CA ALA A 48 -26.58 -39.21 -27.45
C ALA A 48 -25.82 -38.90 -26.15
N GLN A 49 -25.82 -39.83 -25.19
CA GLN A 49 -25.09 -39.69 -23.93
C GLN A 49 -23.57 -39.63 -24.16
N SER A 50 -23.03 -40.46 -25.05
CA SER A 50 -21.60 -40.43 -25.40
C SER A 50 -21.20 -39.10 -26.02
N LYS A 51 -22.06 -38.51 -26.86
CA LYS A 51 -21.82 -37.19 -27.44
C LYS A 51 -21.82 -36.10 -26.38
N GLN A 52 -22.83 -36.10 -25.50
CA GLN A 52 -22.91 -35.15 -24.40
C GLN A 52 -21.69 -35.25 -23.47
N ALA A 53 -21.29 -36.47 -23.09
CA ALA A 53 -20.11 -36.68 -22.24
C ALA A 53 -18.81 -36.17 -22.90
N SER A 54 -18.68 -36.31 -24.23
CA SER A 54 -17.55 -35.75 -24.98
C SER A 54 -17.52 -34.23 -24.94
N GLU A 55 -18.68 -33.58 -25.13
CA GLU A 55 -18.80 -32.11 -25.09
C GLU A 55 -18.51 -31.57 -23.68
N GLU A 56 -19.01 -32.24 -22.63
CA GLU A 56 -18.71 -31.90 -21.23
C GLU A 56 -17.22 -32.09 -20.90
N ALA A 57 -16.59 -33.15 -21.41
CA ALA A 57 -15.16 -33.39 -21.22
C ALA A 57 -14.29 -32.29 -21.88
N GLU A 58 -14.67 -31.81 -23.06
CA GLU A 58 -13.99 -30.70 -23.73
C GLU A 58 -14.15 -29.38 -22.96
N GLN A 59 -15.35 -29.08 -22.46
CA GLN A 59 -15.59 -27.91 -21.61
C GLN A 59 -14.78 -27.97 -20.31
N LEU A 60 -14.71 -29.15 -19.68
CA LEU A 60 -13.92 -29.34 -18.47
C LEU A 60 -12.42 -29.18 -18.76
N ALA A 61 -11.95 -29.65 -19.92
CA ALA A 61 -10.56 -29.49 -20.33
C ALA A 61 -10.18 -28.02 -20.56
N THR A 62 -11.06 -27.23 -21.20
CA THR A 62 -10.83 -25.79 -21.39
C THR A 62 -10.85 -25.03 -20.07
N ALA A 63 -11.81 -25.30 -19.19
CA ALA A 63 -11.86 -24.72 -17.84
C ALA A 63 -10.61 -25.07 -17.03
N ARG A 64 -10.14 -26.32 -17.10
CA ARG A 64 -8.89 -26.76 -16.43
C ARG A 64 -7.68 -26.01 -16.96
N ALA A 65 -7.57 -25.83 -18.28
CA ALA A 65 -6.47 -25.09 -18.89
C ALA A 65 -6.43 -23.64 -18.41
N GLN A 66 -7.58 -22.97 -18.31
CA GLN A 66 -7.69 -21.60 -17.81
C GLN A 66 -7.24 -21.49 -16.34
N VAL A 67 -7.70 -22.41 -15.48
CA VAL A 67 -7.26 -22.45 -14.07
C VAL A 67 -5.74 -22.65 -13.95
N CYS A 68 -5.13 -23.48 -14.81
CA CYS A 68 -3.68 -23.65 -14.82
C CYS A 68 -2.93 -22.36 -15.18
N VAL A 69 -3.44 -21.59 -16.14
CA VAL A 69 -2.85 -20.29 -16.51
C VAL A 69 -2.93 -19.31 -15.32
N GLU A 70 -4.10 -19.16 -14.71
CA GLU A 70 -4.29 -18.28 -13.54
C GLU A 70 -3.40 -18.68 -12.36
N MET A 71 -3.23 -19.98 -12.14
CA MET A 71 -2.37 -20.50 -11.07
C MET A 71 -0.89 -20.15 -11.33
N LEU A 72 -0.41 -20.29 -12.57
CA LEU A 72 0.96 -19.92 -12.95
C LEU A 72 1.20 -18.42 -12.81
N GLU A 73 0.24 -17.57 -13.20
CA GLU A 73 0.33 -16.13 -13.00
C GLU A 73 0.43 -15.76 -11.51
N LYS A 74 -0.40 -16.38 -10.66
CA LYS A 74 -0.35 -16.18 -9.20
C LYS A 74 0.97 -16.66 -8.61
N GLN A 75 1.47 -17.80 -9.05
CA GLN A 75 2.78 -18.32 -8.64
C GLN A 75 3.90 -17.33 -9.00
N GLY A 76 3.86 -16.73 -10.18
CA GLY A 76 4.80 -15.70 -10.60
C GLY A 76 4.75 -14.45 -9.72
N ARG A 77 3.55 -13.96 -9.38
CA ARG A 77 3.38 -12.82 -8.46
C ARG A 77 3.92 -13.11 -7.07
N ILE A 78 3.70 -14.31 -6.53
CA ILE A 78 4.25 -14.74 -5.24
C ILE A 78 5.78 -14.71 -5.29
N ALA A 79 6.39 -15.27 -6.34
CA ALA A 79 7.85 -15.26 -6.48
C ALA A 79 8.43 -13.84 -6.55
N THR A 80 7.77 -12.90 -7.23
CA THR A 80 8.18 -11.49 -7.24
C THR A 80 8.11 -10.88 -5.83
N LEU A 81 6.99 -11.09 -5.11
CA LEU A 81 6.83 -10.59 -3.74
C LEU A 81 7.87 -11.18 -2.77
N ASP A 82 8.26 -12.43 -2.93
CA ASP A 82 9.33 -13.05 -2.12
C ASP A 82 10.67 -12.35 -2.31
N VAL A 83 11.00 -11.96 -3.54
CA VAL A 83 12.24 -11.19 -3.85
C VAL A 83 12.17 -9.79 -3.24
N GLU A 84 11.02 -9.12 -3.35
CA GLU A 84 10.81 -7.81 -2.72
C GLU A 84 10.94 -7.87 -1.20
N CYS A 85 10.35 -8.88 -0.56
CA CYS A 85 10.44 -9.11 0.88
C CYS A 85 11.89 -9.35 1.32
N ALA A 86 12.66 -10.14 0.56
CA ALA A 86 14.07 -10.36 0.85
C ALA A 86 14.88 -9.05 0.74
N THR A 87 14.59 -8.23 -0.27
CA THR A 87 15.24 -6.93 -0.49
C THR A 87 14.92 -5.93 0.63
N LEU A 88 13.65 -5.87 1.03
CA LEU A 88 13.21 -5.03 2.16
C LEU A 88 13.86 -5.46 3.47
N LYS A 89 13.94 -6.77 3.73
CA LYS A 89 14.62 -7.30 4.92
C LYS A 89 16.09 -6.89 4.95
N GLN A 90 16.79 -7.02 3.83
CA GLN A 90 18.20 -6.61 3.72
C GLN A 90 18.36 -5.10 3.95
N THR A 91 17.46 -4.28 3.40
CA THR A 91 17.49 -2.83 3.56
C THR A 91 17.27 -2.43 5.02
N LEU A 92 16.34 -3.08 5.71
CA LEU A 92 16.06 -2.85 7.12
C LEU A 92 17.26 -3.22 8.01
N GLU A 93 17.96 -4.30 7.69
CA GLU A 93 19.17 -4.71 8.41
C GLU A 93 20.30 -3.68 8.25
N LEU A 94 20.50 -3.14 7.05
CA LEU A 94 21.47 -2.07 6.80
C LEU A 94 21.12 -0.79 7.56
N LEU A 95 19.85 -0.38 7.57
CA LEU A 95 19.39 0.79 8.32
C LEU A 95 19.60 0.63 9.82
N HIS A 96 19.29 -0.54 10.39
CA HIS A 96 19.59 -0.82 11.79
C HIS A 96 21.09 -0.74 12.11
N GLN A 97 21.95 -1.24 11.21
CA GLN A 97 23.39 -1.14 11.38
C GLN A 97 23.88 0.32 11.34
N GLU A 98 23.33 1.14 10.45
CA GLU A 98 23.67 2.56 10.35
C GLU A 98 23.19 3.35 11.57
N ILE A 99 21.98 3.08 12.07
CA ILE A 99 21.45 3.67 13.31
C ILE A 99 22.36 3.32 14.50
N ALA A 100 22.77 2.06 14.63
CA ALA A 100 23.66 1.63 15.72
C ALA A 100 25.03 2.33 15.63
N SER A 101 25.61 2.41 14.43
CA SER A 101 26.89 3.08 14.16
C SER A 101 26.85 4.58 14.46
N THR A 102 25.81 5.27 13.98
CA THR A 102 25.63 6.71 14.21
C THR A 102 25.36 7.02 15.68
N SER A 103 24.56 6.21 16.36
CA SER A 103 24.31 6.31 17.80
C SER A 103 25.59 6.16 18.62
N ALA A 104 26.43 5.16 18.30
CA ALA A 104 27.72 4.97 18.97
C ALA A 104 28.63 6.20 18.83
N LYS A 105 28.77 6.73 17.60
CA LYS A 105 29.56 7.96 17.33
C LYS A 105 29.01 9.18 18.08
N LEU A 106 27.69 9.31 18.19
CA LEU A 106 27.06 10.41 18.91
C LEU A 106 27.35 10.32 20.42
N ASN A 107 27.28 9.11 20.99
CA ASN A 107 27.60 8.88 22.39
C ASN A 107 29.07 9.17 22.72
N GLU A 108 30.00 8.79 21.84
CA GLU A 108 31.42 9.12 21.97
C GLU A 108 31.65 10.63 21.99
N LYS A 109 31.05 11.37 21.04
CA LYS A 109 31.10 12.84 21.03
C LYS A 109 30.50 13.45 22.30
N ARG A 110 29.37 12.93 22.77
CA ARG A 110 28.73 13.40 24.00
C ARG A 110 29.66 13.21 25.20
N LEU A 111 30.27 12.04 25.33
CA LEU A 111 31.23 11.75 26.41
C LEU A 111 32.44 12.69 26.36
N PHE A 112 32.98 12.94 25.16
CA PHE A 112 34.09 13.89 24.97
C PHE A 112 33.73 15.30 25.46
N TYR A 113 32.57 15.82 25.07
CA TYR A 113 32.13 17.15 25.49
C TYR A 113 31.83 17.23 26.98
N THR A 114 31.23 16.19 27.57
CA THR A 114 31.02 16.11 29.02
C THR A 114 32.36 16.20 29.76
N LYS A 115 33.35 15.37 29.39
CA LYS A 115 34.67 15.37 30.01
C LYS A 115 35.40 16.71 29.85
N THR A 116 35.27 17.34 28.69
CA THR A 116 35.85 18.67 28.42
C THR A 116 35.21 19.73 29.31
N THR A 117 33.88 19.70 29.45
CA THR A 117 33.12 20.63 30.30
C THR A 117 33.49 20.47 31.78
N GLU A 118 33.58 19.23 32.27
CA GLU A 118 34.03 18.92 33.63
C GLU A 118 35.44 19.46 33.88
N THR A 119 36.38 19.21 32.96
CA THR A 119 37.76 19.71 33.06
C THR A 119 37.82 21.23 33.12
N LEU A 120 37.06 21.92 32.26
CA LEU A 120 36.99 23.39 32.27
C LEU A 120 36.35 23.92 33.56
N THR A 121 35.32 23.24 34.06
CA THR A 121 34.64 23.61 35.31
C THR A 121 35.60 23.53 36.51
N VAL A 122 36.39 22.45 36.61
CA VAL A 122 37.42 22.30 37.66
C VAL A 122 38.47 23.41 37.56
N LYS A 123 39.03 23.66 36.36
CA LYS A 123 40.02 24.74 36.17
C LYS A 123 39.49 26.12 36.55
N LEU A 124 38.23 26.41 36.23
CA LEU A 124 37.57 27.67 36.60
C LEU A 124 37.36 27.78 38.12
N GLN A 125 36.99 26.67 38.77
CA GLN A 125 36.85 26.61 40.22
C GLN A 125 38.19 26.84 40.93
N GLU A 126 39.25 26.18 40.49
CA GLU A 126 40.61 26.37 41.00
C GLU A 126 41.07 27.83 40.85
N GLN A 127 40.83 28.45 39.69
CA GLN A 127 41.13 29.88 39.49
C GLN A 127 40.35 30.76 40.46
N ARG A 128 39.05 30.51 40.66
CA ARG A 128 38.21 31.26 41.59
C ARG A 128 38.72 31.17 43.03
N GLU A 129 39.10 29.96 43.47
CA GLU A 129 39.67 29.73 44.80
C GLU A 129 41.02 30.42 44.97
N TRP A 130 41.88 30.36 43.95
CA TRP A 130 43.15 31.08 43.94
C TRP A 130 42.95 32.60 44.05
N PHE A 131 42.02 33.19 43.30
CA PHE A 131 41.66 34.61 43.42
C PHE A 131 41.07 34.95 44.80
N GLY A 132 40.24 34.08 45.38
CA GLY A 132 39.74 34.22 46.74
C GLY A 132 40.86 34.26 47.78
N SER A 133 41.85 33.36 47.65
CA SER A 133 43.05 33.33 48.51
C SER A 133 43.89 34.61 48.36
N LEU A 134 44.08 35.09 47.13
CA LEU A 134 44.82 36.33 46.86
C LEU A 134 44.12 37.54 47.47
N LYS A 135 42.79 37.63 47.34
CA LYS A 135 41.97 38.69 47.94
C LYS A 135 42.11 38.67 49.47
N ASN A 136 42.04 37.50 50.10
CA ASN A 136 42.20 37.37 51.55
C ASN A 136 43.61 37.76 52.04
N LYS A 137 44.66 37.48 51.26
CA LYS A 137 46.04 37.91 51.55
C LYS A 137 46.24 39.41 51.36
N SER A 138 45.58 40.02 50.38
CA SER A 138 45.64 41.47 50.13
C SER A 138 44.93 42.30 51.19
N THR A 139 43.95 41.74 51.92
CA THR A 139 43.31 42.41 53.07
C THR A 139 44.17 42.37 54.35
N THR A 140 45.32 41.67 54.35
CA THR A 140 46.24 41.56 55.50
C THR A 140 47.57 42.29 55.29
N MET A 141 47.78 42.96 54.16
CA MET A 141 48.99 43.74 53.91
C MET A 141 48.65 45.01 53.14
N GLU A 142 48.48 46.11 53.88
CA GLU A 142 48.74 47.43 53.31
C GLU A 142 50.25 47.60 53.05
N LEU A 143 50.51 48.25 51.92
CA LEU A 143 51.72 48.97 51.50
C LEU A 143 52.79 48.25 50.64
N HIS A 144 52.91 48.85 49.44
CA HIS A 144 54.09 49.13 48.60
C HIS A 144 54.38 48.27 47.35
N GLY A 145 54.33 48.95 46.18
CA GLY A 145 55.37 48.79 45.15
C GLY A 145 54.97 48.42 43.71
N SER A 146 54.46 49.40 42.95
CA SER A 146 54.76 49.67 41.52
C SER A 146 55.23 48.51 40.61
N ASP A 147 54.28 47.77 40.03
CA ASP A 147 54.25 47.11 38.68
C ASP A 147 52.98 46.20 38.59
N VAL A 148 52.46 45.79 39.76
CA VAL A 148 51.29 44.90 39.91
C VAL A 148 49.96 45.56 39.49
N GLY A 149 49.86 46.90 39.55
CA GLY A 149 48.62 47.63 39.28
C GLY A 149 48.15 47.58 37.82
N ASN A 150 49.06 47.42 36.85
CA ASN A 150 48.70 47.35 35.43
C ASN A 150 48.20 45.94 35.05
N LYS A 151 48.88 44.89 35.53
CA LYS A 151 48.44 43.50 35.35
C LYS A 151 47.11 43.21 36.06
N HIS A 152 46.88 43.81 37.24
CA HIS A 152 45.63 43.61 37.96
C HIS A 152 44.45 44.25 37.23
N ARG A 153 44.65 45.43 36.63
CA ARG A 153 43.63 46.12 35.81
C ARG A 153 43.31 45.31 34.55
N GLU A 154 44.33 44.82 33.84
CA GLU A 154 44.19 43.97 32.66
C GLU A 154 43.43 42.67 32.95
N LEU A 155 43.76 41.98 34.05
CA LEU A 155 43.04 40.77 34.48
C LEU A 155 41.58 41.06 34.83
N PHE A 156 41.29 42.22 35.43
CA PHE A 156 39.92 42.64 35.72
C PHE A 156 39.12 42.88 34.43
N THR A 157 39.71 43.53 33.43
CA THR A 157 39.08 43.73 32.12
C THR A 157 38.84 42.41 31.38
N GLN A 158 39.79 41.46 31.47
CA GLN A 158 39.61 40.12 30.90
C GLN A 158 38.53 39.32 31.63
N LEU A 159 38.39 39.49 32.95
CA LEU A 159 37.34 38.86 33.75
C LEU A 159 35.97 39.41 33.38
N GLU A 160 35.81 40.73 33.26
CA GLU A 160 34.58 41.36 32.79
C GLU A 160 34.21 40.91 31.37
N ALA A 161 35.20 40.84 30.47
CA ALA A 161 35.00 40.33 29.11
C ALA A 161 34.58 38.85 29.10
N ALA A 162 35.13 38.01 29.98
CA ALA A 162 34.75 36.61 30.12
C ALA A 162 33.34 36.45 30.71
N GLN A 163 32.97 37.27 31.70
CA GLN A 163 31.61 37.30 32.25
C GLN A 163 30.58 37.68 31.20
N LEU A 164 30.85 38.71 30.39
CA LEU A 164 29.98 39.11 29.29
C LEU A 164 29.82 38.00 28.24
N LYS A 165 30.89 37.27 27.91
CA LYS A 165 30.83 36.11 27.01
C LYS A 165 29.99 34.96 27.58
N ILE A 166 30.09 34.70 28.89
CA ILE A 166 29.26 33.67 29.55
C ILE A 166 27.78 34.07 29.51
N GLU A 167 27.47 35.35 29.76
CA GLU A 167 26.10 35.86 29.69
C GLU A 167 25.53 35.75 28.27
N ASP A 168 26.32 36.09 27.24
CA ASP A 168 25.94 35.89 25.84
C ASP A 168 25.66 34.41 25.52
N ILE A 169 26.52 33.49 25.96
CA ILE A 169 26.32 32.04 25.79
C ILE A 169 25.05 31.57 26.49
N ASN A 170 24.78 32.03 27.72
CA ASN A 170 23.57 31.68 28.46
C ASN A 170 22.31 32.22 27.76
N SER A 171 22.36 33.45 27.23
CA SER A 171 21.26 34.02 26.45
C SER A 171 20.95 33.19 25.18
N LYS A 172 21.99 32.76 24.47
CA LYS A 172 21.88 31.89 23.28
C LYS A 172 21.34 30.50 23.65
N ARG A 173 21.78 29.93 24.76
CA ARG A 173 21.25 28.66 25.29
C ARG A 173 19.76 28.76 25.59
N SER A 174 19.33 29.82 26.26
CA SER A 174 17.91 30.06 26.56
C SER A 174 17.07 30.22 25.29
N ARG A 175 17.61 30.90 24.26
CA ARG A 175 16.96 31.01 22.94
C ARG A 175 16.78 29.64 22.28
N LEU A 176 17.84 28.84 22.20
CA LEU A 176 17.78 27.49 21.62
C LEU A 176 16.80 26.59 22.37
N LEU A 177 16.74 26.66 23.69
CA LEU A 177 15.76 25.90 24.47
C LEU A 177 14.31 26.31 24.15
N SER A 178 14.07 27.61 23.93
CA SER A 178 12.76 28.09 23.48
C SER A 178 12.40 27.58 22.09
N GLU A 179 13.35 27.60 21.15
CA GLU A 179 13.16 27.06 19.79
C GLU A 179 12.89 25.55 19.79
N ILE A 180 13.64 24.77 20.58
CA ILE A 180 13.40 23.32 20.76
C ILE A 180 11.99 23.07 21.29
N SER A 181 11.54 23.87 22.27
CA SER A 181 10.18 23.75 22.81
C SER A 181 9.11 23.99 21.74
N LYS A 182 9.29 25.01 20.90
CA LYS A 182 8.38 25.32 19.78
C LYS A 182 8.35 24.20 18.74
N VAL A 183 9.51 23.68 18.34
CA VAL A 183 9.59 22.56 17.39
C VAL A 183 8.89 21.32 17.95
N LYS A 184 9.07 21.04 19.23
CA LYS A 184 8.37 19.93 19.90
C LYS A 184 6.86 20.10 19.87
N GLN A 185 6.36 21.32 20.07
CA GLN A 185 4.93 21.62 19.98
C GLN A 185 4.39 21.43 18.56
N ILE A 186 5.11 21.90 17.54
CA ILE A 186 4.74 21.72 16.13
C ILE A 186 4.70 20.23 15.77
N LEU A 187 5.73 19.46 16.16
CA LEU A 187 5.76 18.01 15.90
C LEU A 187 4.58 17.27 16.53
N GLU A 188 4.19 17.63 17.76
CA GLU A 188 3.02 17.02 18.39
C GLU A 188 1.71 17.42 17.69
N GLN A 189 1.60 18.68 17.22
CA GLN A 189 0.45 19.12 16.43
C GLN A 189 0.35 18.35 15.10
N GLU A 190 1.44 18.27 14.33
CA GLU A 190 1.52 17.51 13.08
C GLU A 190 1.19 16.04 13.29
N LYS A 191 1.71 15.42 14.36
CA LYS A 191 1.40 14.03 14.71
C LYS A 191 -0.10 13.82 14.99
N ASN A 192 -0.74 14.75 15.68
CA ASN A 192 -2.18 14.68 15.94
C ASN A 192 -3.01 14.87 14.66
N ILE A 193 -2.59 15.77 13.77
CA ILE A 193 -3.21 15.94 12.45
C ILE A 193 -3.06 14.66 11.63
N PHE A 194 -1.85 14.09 11.60
CA PHE A 194 -1.55 12.87 10.88
C PHE A 194 -2.43 11.70 11.35
N ALA A 195 -2.60 11.55 12.67
CA ALA A 195 -3.46 10.54 13.27
C ALA A 195 -4.95 10.71 12.91
N GLY A 196 -5.38 11.92 12.50
CA GLY A 196 -6.73 12.22 12.05
C GLY A 196 -7.04 11.76 10.62
N PHE A 197 -6.02 11.41 9.82
CA PHE A 197 -6.26 10.93 8.45
C PHE A 197 -6.78 9.48 8.43
N PRO A 198 -7.55 9.08 7.41
CA PRO A 198 -7.91 7.69 7.17
C PRO A 198 -6.69 6.76 7.11
N ALA A 199 -6.84 5.52 7.57
CA ALA A 199 -5.74 4.54 7.63
C ALA A 199 -5.08 4.28 6.26
N ALA A 200 -5.85 4.31 5.18
CA ALA A 200 -5.32 4.17 3.82
C ALA A 200 -4.33 5.29 3.46
N LEU A 201 -4.60 6.53 3.90
CA LEU A 201 -3.71 7.68 3.69
C LEU A 201 -2.48 7.64 4.60
N GLN A 202 -2.62 7.13 5.83
CA GLN A 202 -1.49 6.97 6.75
C GLN A 202 -0.50 5.88 6.32
N GLN A 203 -0.98 4.87 5.59
CA GLN A 203 -0.18 3.72 5.16
C GLN A 203 0.43 3.87 3.76
N MET A 204 0.01 4.88 3.00
CA MET A 204 0.61 5.18 1.70
C MET A 204 2.05 5.66 1.85
N ASP A 205 2.92 5.24 0.93
CA ASP A 205 4.29 5.73 0.91
C ASP A 205 4.35 7.18 0.40
N MET A 206 5.39 7.89 0.82
CA MET A 206 5.56 9.32 0.53
C MET A 206 5.57 9.62 -0.98
N LYS A 207 6.10 8.70 -1.80
CA LYS A 207 6.22 8.90 -3.24
C LYS A 207 4.85 8.78 -3.91
N SER A 208 4.06 7.77 -3.53
CA SER A 208 2.67 7.66 -3.98
C SER A 208 1.83 8.87 -3.57
N LEU A 209 2.01 9.36 -2.33
CA LEU A 209 1.30 10.55 -1.85
C LEU A 209 1.69 11.82 -2.63
N GLU A 210 2.96 11.94 -3.01
CA GLU A 210 3.47 13.06 -3.81
C GLU A 210 2.95 13.01 -5.26
N GLU A 211 2.83 11.82 -5.84
CA GLU A 211 2.27 11.60 -7.19
C GLU A 211 0.77 11.96 -7.22
N GLU A 212 -0.02 11.48 -6.25
CA GLU A 212 -1.44 11.83 -6.10
C GLU A 212 -1.64 13.33 -5.87
N TYR A 213 -0.80 13.95 -5.04
CA TYR A 213 -0.86 15.39 -4.82
C TYR A 213 -0.60 16.19 -6.11
N LYS A 214 0.36 15.75 -6.93
CA LYS A 214 0.63 16.38 -8.25
C LYS A 214 -0.52 16.18 -9.22
N ALA A 215 -1.14 15.01 -9.25
CA ALA A 215 -2.33 14.75 -10.06
C ALA A 215 -3.48 15.70 -9.66
N LEU A 216 -3.77 15.80 -8.37
CA LEU A 216 -4.80 16.71 -7.84
C LEU A 216 -4.50 18.19 -8.12
N GLN A 217 -3.23 18.61 -8.09
CA GLN A 217 -2.87 19.97 -8.51
C GLN A 217 -3.11 20.20 -10.00
N GLY A 218 -2.85 19.19 -10.85
CA GLY A 218 -3.14 19.24 -12.27
C GLY A 218 -4.63 19.40 -12.53
N ASP A 219 -5.46 18.57 -11.90
CA ASP A 219 -6.92 18.63 -12.03
C ASP A 219 -7.48 19.98 -11.56
N LYS A 220 -6.94 20.51 -10.45
CA LYS A 220 -7.32 21.84 -9.95
C LYS A 220 -7.02 22.96 -10.94
N ALA A 221 -5.90 22.88 -11.67
CA ALA A 221 -5.57 23.88 -12.69
C ALA A 221 -6.59 23.84 -13.84
N VAL A 222 -6.96 22.64 -14.29
CA VAL A 222 -7.98 22.43 -15.33
C VAL A 222 -9.35 22.94 -14.89
N GLU A 223 -9.76 22.66 -13.65
CA GLU A 223 -11.03 23.19 -13.12
C GLU A 223 -11.04 24.72 -13.07
N ILE A 224 -9.94 25.35 -12.64
CA ILE A 224 -9.83 26.82 -12.61
C ILE A 224 -9.96 27.41 -14.02
N GLU A 225 -9.33 26.80 -15.02
CA GLU A 225 -9.45 27.23 -16.43
C GLU A 225 -10.87 27.07 -16.95
N TYR A 226 -11.56 25.97 -16.61
CA TYR A 226 -12.95 25.75 -16.96
C TYR A 226 -13.88 26.81 -16.34
N PHE A 227 -13.71 27.10 -15.04
CA PHE A 227 -14.48 28.15 -14.37
C PHE A 227 -14.23 29.54 -14.98
N HIS A 228 -12.97 29.85 -15.31
CA HIS A 228 -12.62 31.10 -15.99
C HIS A 228 -13.28 31.21 -17.37
N SER A 229 -13.29 30.12 -18.14
CA SER A 229 -13.96 30.06 -19.45
C SER A 229 -15.48 30.26 -19.33
N LEU A 230 -16.11 29.69 -18.29
CA LEU A 230 -17.52 29.92 -18.00
C LEU A 230 -17.80 31.39 -17.67
N GLU A 231 -16.96 32.03 -16.85
CA GLU A 231 -17.09 33.46 -16.52
C GLU A 231 -16.94 34.36 -17.75
N GLU A 232 -16.00 34.06 -18.65
CA GLU A 232 -15.85 34.76 -19.93
C GLU A 232 -17.11 34.61 -20.81
N THR A 233 -17.66 33.40 -20.90
CA THR A 233 -18.86 33.12 -21.68
C THR A 233 -20.07 33.88 -21.12
N ILE A 234 -20.25 33.87 -19.79
CA ILE A 234 -21.30 34.64 -19.10
C ILE A 234 -21.13 36.14 -19.35
N SER A 235 -19.89 36.65 -19.31
CA SER A 235 -19.59 38.07 -19.57
C SER A 235 -19.90 38.45 -21.02
N GLY A 236 -19.58 37.57 -21.98
CA GLY A 236 -19.96 37.72 -23.38
C GLY A 236 -21.48 37.78 -23.59
N MET A 237 -22.23 36.87 -22.96
CA MET A 237 -23.70 36.85 -23.04
C MET A 237 -24.36 38.10 -22.44
N LYS A 238 -23.79 38.67 -21.36
CA LYS A 238 -24.23 39.95 -20.80
C LYS A 238 -24.02 41.12 -21.78
N GLY A 239 -22.95 41.08 -22.57
CA GLY A 239 -22.68 42.09 -23.61
C GLY A 239 -23.65 42.05 -24.80
N ILE A 240 -24.34 40.93 -25.02
CA ILE A 240 -25.30 40.74 -26.13
C ILE A 240 -26.74 41.02 -25.67
N SER A 241 -26.98 41.19 -24.36
CA SER A 241 -28.29 41.51 -23.78
C SER A 241 -28.65 43.00 -23.94
N GLU A 242 -28.40 43.58 -25.11
CA GLU A 242 -29.12 44.80 -25.48
C GLU A 242 -30.60 44.45 -25.62
N PRO A 243 -31.52 45.26 -25.04
CA PRO A 243 -32.95 44.97 -25.11
C PRO A 243 -33.38 44.95 -26.57
N VAL A 244 -33.77 43.77 -27.06
CA VAL A 244 -34.40 43.62 -28.37
C VAL A 244 -35.72 44.38 -28.31
N LYS A 245 -35.73 45.58 -28.88
CA LYS A 245 -36.92 46.44 -28.93
C LYS A 245 -37.96 45.73 -29.81
N CYS A 246 -38.91 45.03 -29.19
CA CYS A 246 -40.02 44.40 -29.91
C CYS A 246 -40.79 45.49 -30.67
N CYS A 247 -40.99 45.32 -31.97
CA CYS A 247 -41.84 46.21 -32.77
C CYS A 247 -43.32 46.20 -32.33
N CYS A 248 -43.68 45.39 -31.33
CA CYS A 248 -45.01 45.29 -30.76
C CYS A 248 -45.34 46.34 -29.68
N GLY A 249 -44.37 47.14 -29.23
CA GLY A 249 -44.64 48.33 -28.39
C GLY A 249 -45.24 48.05 -27.02
N LEU A 250 -44.95 46.89 -26.42
CA LEU A 250 -45.23 46.62 -25.01
C LEU A 250 -43.93 46.13 -24.37
N GLU A 251 -43.49 46.86 -23.34
CA GLU A 251 -42.48 46.37 -22.39
C GLU A 251 -43.00 45.14 -21.64
#